data_AF-A0A4Z1ACW8-F1
#
_entry.id   AF-A0A4Z1ACW8-F1
#
_cell.length_a   1.000
_cell.length_b   1.000
_cell.length_c   1.000
_cell.angle_alpha   90.00
_cell.angle_beta   90.00
_cell.angle_gamma   90.00
#
_symmetry.space_group_name_H-M   'P 1'
#
loop_
_entity.id
_entity.type
_entity.pdbx_description
1 polymer ?
#
loop_
_entity_poly.entity_id
_entity_poly.type
_entity_poly.pdbx_seq_one_letter_code
_entity_poly.pdbx_strand_id
1 'polypeptide(L)'
;MVIRLKKNKEKAILNFHPWIFSGAIASEEKGLVPGSIVRVESSSGEFLAWGHYDPKSQIRVRLFSFDEKVDGSKEIDWTSKWNSIFESKTKLLPKDTTGFRLFHSEGDGVPGIIVDCYHKTAVMQLKTPGAISLQKSLISFLESKGYETIFEKGEKPDGKIGIDSIFHKGNETEPVFQEHGIQFIADITKGQKTGFFLDQRDNRALVSRYASGKRVLNTFSYSGAFSVYALLAGAEFVHSLDISKQAIELCERNLKLNGISSEGNQSKHKGLVLDSFDYLKSMDSNLYDLIILDPPAFTKSISTVNQASRGYKDINMRAMAKIQTGGLIFTFSCSQHISFDLFKKIVFGAAKDAKKRVRILHHLTQSPDHGYSVFHPEGEYLKGLVIQVDGDT
;
A
#
# COMPACT_ATOMS: atom_id res chain seq x y z
N MET A 1 -31.03 15.52 0.14
CA MET A 1 -30.34 15.99 -1.07
C MET A 1 -30.21 14.84 -2.04
N VAL A 2 -30.69 15.00 -3.28
CA VAL A 2 -30.80 13.93 -4.28
C VAL A 2 -29.87 14.16 -5.47
N ILE A 3 -29.24 13.08 -5.93
CA ILE A 3 -28.54 13.01 -7.22
C ILE A 3 -29.22 11.95 -8.08
N ARG A 4 -29.63 12.33 -9.29
CA ARG A 4 -30.22 11.40 -10.26
C ARG A 4 -29.24 11.05 -11.36
N LEU A 5 -29.18 9.77 -11.68
CA LEU A 5 -28.36 9.25 -12.76
C LEU A 5 -29.05 9.38 -14.11
N LYS A 6 -28.25 9.46 -15.18
CA LYS A 6 -28.73 9.32 -16.56
C LYS A 6 -29.30 7.93 -16.76
N LYS A 7 -30.29 7.80 -17.64
CA LYS A 7 -30.86 6.52 -18.04
C LYS A 7 -29.76 5.53 -18.46
N ASN A 8 -29.83 4.29 -17.95
CA ASN A 8 -28.87 3.20 -18.19
C ASN A 8 -27.46 3.42 -17.59
N LYS A 9 -27.27 4.34 -16.65
CA LYS A 9 -26.00 4.56 -15.93
C LYS A 9 -25.98 3.99 -14.51
N GLU A 10 -27.06 3.34 -14.09
CA GLU A 10 -27.24 2.68 -12.80
C GLU A 10 -26.55 1.30 -12.70
N LYS A 11 -26.20 0.67 -13.84
CA LYS A 11 -25.69 -0.72 -13.87
C LYS A 11 -24.48 -0.95 -12.96
N ALA A 12 -23.54 -0.01 -12.89
CA ALA A 12 -22.38 -0.16 -12.02
C ALA A 12 -22.77 -0.16 -10.53
N ILE A 13 -23.74 0.70 -10.14
CA ILE A 13 -24.23 0.83 -8.77
C ILE A 13 -25.05 -0.40 -8.38
N LEU A 14 -25.89 -0.91 -9.30
CA LEU A 14 -26.63 -2.17 -9.10
C LEU A 14 -25.69 -3.38 -8.93
N ASN A 15 -24.46 -3.30 -9.43
CA ASN A 15 -23.39 -4.26 -9.21
C ASN A 15 -22.44 -3.83 -8.07
N PHE A 16 -22.91 -2.96 -7.17
CA PHE A 16 -22.22 -2.53 -5.95
C PHE A 16 -20.90 -1.78 -6.15
N HIS A 17 -20.65 -1.24 -7.34
CA HIS A 17 -19.47 -0.41 -7.56
C HIS A 17 -19.56 0.90 -6.75
N PRO A 18 -18.54 1.27 -5.95
CA PRO A 18 -18.65 2.38 -5.00
C PRO A 18 -18.54 3.77 -5.64
N TRP A 19 -18.15 3.87 -6.91
CA TRP A 19 -17.92 5.15 -7.58
C TRP A 19 -18.99 5.49 -8.60
N ILE A 20 -19.44 6.75 -8.56
CA ILE A 20 -20.25 7.38 -9.60
C ILE A 20 -19.44 8.50 -10.22
N PHE A 21 -19.12 8.34 -11.50
CA PHE A 21 -18.40 9.35 -12.25
C PHE A 21 -19.31 10.52 -12.65
N SER A 22 -18.74 11.72 -12.74
CA SER A 22 -19.42 12.97 -13.12
C SER A 22 -20.27 12.82 -14.40
N GLY A 23 -19.75 12.09 -15.40
CA GLY A 23 -20.45 11.83 -16.66
C GLY A 23 -21.73 11.00 -16.56
N ALA A 24 -21.95 10.30 -15.44
CA ALA A 24 -23.14 9.46 -15.19
C ALA A 24 -24.34 10.25 -14.63
N ILE A 25 -24.14 11.50 -14.18
CA ILE A 25 -25.16 12.27 -13.46
C ILE A 25 -26.02 13.07 -14.43
N ALA A 26 -27.35 12.98 -14.26
CA ALA A 26 -28.34 13.72 -15.03
C ALA A 26 -28.70 15.05 -14.37
N SER A 27 -28.92 15.02 -13.05
CA SER A 27 -29.26 16.21 -12.27
C SER A 27 -28.75 16.11 -10.84
N GLU A 28 -28.38 17.26 -10.31
CA GLU A 28 -27.92 17.47 -8.94
C GLU A 28 -28.86 18.47 -8.27
N GLU A 29 -29.35 18.18 -7.07
CA GLU A 29 -30.16 19.14 -6.31
C GLU A 29 -29.34 20.40 -5.95
N LYS A 30 -29.98 21.57 -5.94
CA LYS A 30 -29.30 22.82 -5.62
C LYS A 30 -28.85 22.82 -4.15
N GLY A 31 -27.72 23.45 -3.87
CA GLY A 31 -27.20 23.62 -2.50
C GLY A 31 -26.31 22.48 -2.00
N LEU A 32 -25.96 21.51 -2.86
CA LEU A 32 -24.94 20.51 -2.54
C LEU A 32 -23.58 21.17 -2.29
N VAL A 33 -23.01 20.89 -1.13
CA VAL A 33 -21.64 21.30 -0.77
C VAL A 33 -20.71 20.08 -0.73
N PRO A 34 -19.38 20.24 -0.89
CA PRO A 34 -18.44 19.13 -0.75
C PRO A 34 -18.65 18.38 0.57
N GLY A 35 -18.75 17.05 0.50
CA GLY A 35 -18.95 16.17 1.66
C GLY A 35 -20.41 15.93 2.03
N SER A 36 -21.37 16.57 1.35
CA SER A 36 -22.79 16.32 1.58
C SER A 36 -23.13 14.84 1.41
N ILE A 37 -23.96 14.32 2.32
CA ILE A 37 -24.62 13.03 2.18
C ILE A 37 -25.70 13.18 1.11
N VAL A 38 -25.66 12.30 0.11
CA VAL A 38 -26.59 12.33 -1.03
C VAL A 38 -27.30 11.00 -1.21
N ARG A 39 -28.60 11.10 -1.47
CA ARG A 39 -29.41 10.00 -1.97
C ARG A 39 -29.17 9.86 -3.46
N VAL A 40 -28.73 8.70 -3.90
CA VAL A 40 -28.56 8.42 -5.33
C VAL A 40 -29.78 7.69 -5.83
N GLU A 41 -30.37 8.22 -6.90
CA GLU A 41 -31.55 7.68 -7.55
C GLU A 41 -31.28 7.33 -9.03
N SER A 42 -31.99 6.32 -9.53
CA SER A 42 -32.04 5.99 -10.95
C SER A 42 -32.75 7.09 -11.75
N SER A 43 -32.80 6.96 -13.08
CA SER A 43 -33.57 7.88 -13.92
C SER A 43 -35.09 7.81 -13.69
N SER A 44 -35.60 6.73 -13.10
CA SER A 44 -37.03 6.56 -12.73
C SER A 44 -37.33 7.05 -11.32
N GLY A 45 -36.33 7.50 -10.55
CA GLY A 45 -36.48 7.95 -9.16
C GLY A 45 -36.38 6.84 -8.11
N GLU A 46 -35.98 5.63 -8.51
CA GLU A 46 -35.75 4.53 -7.56
C GLU A 46 -34.46 4.73 -6.79
N PHE A 47 -34.48 4.41 -5.49
CA PHE A 47 -33.28 4.43 -4.65
C PHE A 47 -32.22 3.45 -5.16
N LEU A 48 -30.96 3.89 -5.16
CA LEU A 48 -29.82 3.04 -5.48
C LEU A 48 -28.85 2.91 -4.30
N ALA A 49 -28.45 4.03 -3.69
CA ALA A 49 -27.45 4.05 -2.62
C ALA A 49 -27.37 5.43 -1.93
N TRP A 50 -26.68 5.45 -0.79
CA TRP A 50 -26.18 6.66 -0.14
C TRP A 50 -24.69 6.85 -0.40
N GLY A 51 -24.27 8.10 -0.58
CA GLY A 51 -22.87 8.44 -0.82
C GLY A 51 -22.49 9.85 -0.40
N HIS A 52 -21.20 10.15 -0.46
CA HIS A 52 -20.65 11.48 -0.25
C HIS A 52 -20.36 12.17 -1.59
N TYR A 53 -20.80 13.42 -1.72
CA TYR A 53 -20.63 14.25 -2.90
C TYR A 53 -19.29 15.00 -2.92
N ASP A 54 -18.61 15.02 -4.07
CA ASP A 54 -17.38 15.79 -4.29
C ASP A 54 -17.46 16.55 -5.64
N PRO A 55 -17.75 17.86 -5.65
CA PRO A 55 -17.92 18.66 -6.87
C PRO A 55 -16.61 18.92 -7.64
N LYS A 56 -15.44 18.61 -7.07
CA LYS A 56 -14.14 18.82 -7.73
C LYS A 56 -13.55 17.54 -8.32
N SER A 57 -14.03 16.37 -7.92
CA SER A 57 -13.55 15.06 -8.37
C SER A 57 -14.28 14.52 -9.60
N GLN A 58 -13.58 13.80 -10.49
CA GLN A 58 -14.24 13.04 -11.56
C GLN A 58 -15.12 11.91 -11.01
N ILE A 59 -14.74 11.33 -9.87
CA ILE A 59 -15.60 10.47 -9.06
C ILE A 59 -16.47 11.42 -8.23
N ARG A 60 -17.66 11.73 -8.75
CA ARG A 60 -18.55 12.77 -8.21
C ARG A 60 -19.23 12.33 -6.92
N VAL A 61 -19.57 11.04 -6.82
CA VAL A 61 -20.14 10.45 -5.60
C VAL A 61 -19.37 9.18 -5.26
N ARG A 62 -19.01 9.04 -3.99
CA ARG A 62 -18.47 7.79 -3.42
C ARG A 62 -19.49 7.19 -2.47
N LEU A 63 -19.99 6.02 -2.81
CA LEU A 63 -21.04 5.31 -2.10
C LEU A 63 -20.49 4.65 -0.83
N PHE A 64 -21.25 4.72 0.26
CA PHE A 64 -20.88 4.09 1.54
C PHE A 64 -21.97 3.18 2.11
N SER A 65 -23.21 3.24 1.59
CA SER A 65 -24.32 2.38 2.01
C SER A 65 -25.26 2.11 0.83
N PHE A 66 -25.70 0.85 0.71
CA PHE A 66 -26.76 0.42 -0.21
C PHE A 66 -28.07 0.11 0.53
N ASP A 67 -28.10 0.28 1.85
CA ASP A 67 -29.30 0.17 2.67
C ASP A 67 -29.96 1.55 2.78
N GLU A 68 -31.19 1.67 2.27
CA GLU A 68 -31.96 2.91 2.28
C GLU A 68 -32.14 3.46 3.71
N LYS A 69 -32.16 2.60 4.73
CA LYS A 69 -32.37 2.97 6.14
C LYS A 69 -31.12 3.54 6.80
N VAL A 70 -29.94 3.34 6.20
CA VAL A 70 -28.64 3.74 6.75
C VAL A 70 -28.06 4.85 5.87
N ASP A 71 -28.54 6.08 6.10
CA ASP A 71 -28.13 7.26 5.34
C ASP A 71 -26.79 7.85 5.81
N GLY A 72 -26.24 7.38 6.93
CA GLY A 72 -24.96 7.83 7.47
C GLY A 72 -25.01 9.23 8.12
N SER A 73 -26.21 9.78 8.34
CA SER A 73 -26.39 11.07 9.03
C SER A 73 -26.20 10.96 10.54
N LYS A 74 -26.35 9.75 11.09
CA LYS A 74 -26.23 9.47 12.52
C LYS A 74 -24.85 8.91 12.83
N GLU A 75 -24.26 9.39 13.92
CA GLU A 75 -22.95 8.93 14.38
C GLU A 75 -22.91 7.41 14.63
N ILE A 76 -23.99 6.83 15.13
CA ILE A 76 -24.10 5.39 15.41
C ILE A 76 -23.93 4.51 14.16
N ASP A 77 -24.30 5.01 12.97
CA ASP A 77 -24.16 4.27 11.72
C ASP A 77 -22.66 4.04 11.41
N TRP A 78 -21.84 5.06 11.66
CA TRP A 78 -20.39 5.00 11.48
C TRP A 78 -19.70 4.23 12.59
N THR A 79 -20.00 4.51 13.86
CA THR A 79 -19.37 3.82 15.00
C THR A 79 -19.64 2.32 14.95
N SER A 80 -20.87 1.90 14.64
CA SER A 80 -21.22 0.48 14.48
C SER A 80 -20.42 -0.18 13.36
N LYS A 81 -20.33 0.48 12.20
CA LYS A 81 -19.54 0.01 11.05
C LYS A 81 -18.06 -0.10 11.37
N TRP A 82 -17.48 0.93 11.99
CA TRP A 82 -16.07 0.97 12.36
C TRP A 82 -15.71 -0.07 13.42
N ASN A 83 -16.58 -0.32 14.41
CA ASN A 83 -16.41 -1.42 15.35
C ASN A 83 -16.33 -2.77 14.64
N SER A 84 -17.26 -3.04 13.72
CA SER A 84 -17.25 -4.28 12.94
C SER A 84 -15.97 -4.44 12.11
N ILE A 85 -15.50 -3.37 11.47
CA ILE A 85 -14.24 -3.39 10.71
C ILE A 85 -13.05 -3.64 11.64
N PHE A 86 -12.96 -2.93 12.77
CA PHE A 86 -11.87 -3.11 13.74
C PHE A 86 -11.79 -4.54 14.26
N GLU A 87 -12.93 -5.13 14.65
CA GLU A 87 -12.98 -6.53 15.09
C GLU A 87 -12.60 -7.51 13.98
N SER A 88 -13.01 -7.26 12.74
CA SER A 88 -12.64 -8.09 11.59
C SER A 88 -11.13 -8.01 11.31
N LYS A 89 -10.58 -6.80 11.19
CA LYS A 89 -9.16 -6.58 10.88
C LYS A 89 -8.25 -7.15 11.96
N THR A 90 -8.58 -6.94 13.23
CA THR A 90 -7.79 -7.46 14.37
C THR A 90 -7.74 -8.99 14.39
N LYS A 91 -8.82 -9.67 13.99
CA LYS A 91 -8.85 -11.14 13.86
C LYS A 91 -8.02 -11.66 12.67
N LEU A 92 -7.78 -10.85 11.65
CA LEU A 92 -6.95 -11.20 10.49
C LEU A 92 -5.45 -11.05 10.76
N LEU A 93 -5.07 -10.37 11.86
CA LEU A 93 -3.67 -10.11 12.13
C LEU A 93 -2.94 -11.40 12.49
N PRO A 94 -1.73 -11.62 11.93
CA PRO A 94 -0.86 -12.65 12.43
C PRO A 94 -0.55 -12.44 13.91
N LYS A 95 -0.15 -13.53 14.58
CA LYS A 95 0.31 -13.46 15.97
C LYS A 95 1.44 -12.42 16.12
N ASP A 96 1.47 -11.76 17.28
CA ASP A 96 2.53 -10.82 17.65
C ASP A 96 2.70 -9.68 16.62
N THR A 97 1.56 -9.23 16.06
CA THR A 97 1.50 -8.12 15.09
C THR A 97 0.65 -6.99 15.66
N THR A 98 1.26 -5.82 15.79
CA THR A 98 0.62 -4.58 16.26
C THR A 98 0.67 -3.46 15.21
N GLY A 99 1.33 -3.69 14.08
CA GLY A 99 1.29 -2.85 12.89
C GLY A 99 0.31 -3.36 11.84
N PHE A 100 -0.72 -2.59 11.50
CA PHE A 100 -1.71 -3.00 10.49
C PHE A 100 -2.54 -1.84 9.93
N ARG A 101 -3.16 -2.06 8.76
CA ARG A 101 -4.14 -1.14 8.20
C ARG A 101 -5.53 -1.40 8.77
N LEU A 102 -6.05 -0.44 9.51
CA LEU A 102 -7.40 -0.49 10.07
C LEU A 102 -8.45 -0.13 9.02
N PHE A 103 -8.27 0.98 8.30
CA PHE A 103 -9.19 1.41 7.25
C PHE A 103 -8.47 1.52 5.90
N HIS A 104 -9.03 0.87 4.89
CA HIS A 104 -8.56 0.83 3.51
C HIS A 104 -9.60 1.40 2.53
N SER A 105 -10.13 2.59 2.84
CA SER A 105 -11.00 3.37 1.95
C SER A 105 -12.20 2.55 1.44
N GLU A 106 -12.42 2.47 0.12
CA GLU A 106 -13.50 1.70 -0.51
C GLU A 106 -13.43 0.20 -0.18
N GLY A 107 -12.24 -0.35 0.08
CA GLY A 107 -12.07 -1.76 0.45
C GLY A 107 -12.85 -2.14 1.72
N ASP A 108 -12.97 -1.20 2.66
CA ASP A 108 -13.72 -1.36 3.91
C ASP A 108 -15.06 -0.60 3.89
N GLY A 109 -15.48 -0.10 2.73
CA GLY A 109 -16.72 0.68 2.59
C GLY A 109 -16.71 2.02 3.32
N VAL A 110 -15.53 2.61 3.58
CA VAL A 110 -15.35 3.92 4.22
C VAL A 110 -14.61 4.88 3.27
N PRO A 111 -15.24 5.32 2.16
CA PRO A 111 -14.52 5.92 1.04
C PRO A 111 -13.73 7.17 1.42
N GLY A 112 -12.44 7.15 1.14
CA GLY A 112 -11.51 8.24 1.41
C GLY A 112 -10.89 8.22 2.81
N ILE A 113 -11.26 7.28 3.69
CA ILE A 113 -10.64 7.12 5.01
C ILE A 113 -9.56 6.04 4.93
N ILE A 114 -8.32 6.41 5.22
CA ILE A 114 -7.21 5.48 5.43
C ILE A 114 -6.71 5.64 6.85
N VAL A 115 -6.56 4.53 7.59
CA VAL A 115 -5.95 4.53 8.92
C VAL A 115 -4.98 3.37 9.03
N ASP A 116 -3.72 3.70 9.30
CA ASP A 116 -2.67 2.73 9.66
C ASP A 116 -2.39 2.83 11.15
N CYS A 117 -2.23 1.69 11.80
CA CYS A 117 -2.00 1.59 13.23
C CYS A 117 -0.60 1.01 13.48
N TYR A 118 0.15 1.66 14.35
CA TYR A 118 1.48 1.28 14.82
C TYR A 118 1.43 1.18 16.33
N HIS A 119 1.11 0.00 16.86
CA HIS A 119 0.91 -0.22 18.30
C HIS A 119 -0.16 0.71 18.90
N LYS A 120 0.25 1.73 19.68
CA LYS A 120 -0.62 2.72 20.33
C LYS A 120 -0.78 4.02 19.53
N THR A 121 -0.23 4.08 18.32
CA THR A 121 -0.32 5.23 17.42
C THR A 121 -1.20 4.91 16.22
N ALA A 122 -2.18 5.77 15.92
CA ALA A 122 -2.99 5.71 14.72
C ALA A 122 -2.63 6.89 13.79
N VAL A 123 -2.34 6.59 12.52
CA VAL A 123 -2.06 7.56 11.47
C VAL A 123 -3.20 7.54 10.48
N MET A 124 -3.91 8.66 10.35
CA MET A 124 -5.06 8.80 9.47
C MET A 124 -4.77 9.70 8.27
N GLN A 125 -5.39 9.39 7.14
CA GLN A 125 -5.46 10.24 5.96
C GLN A 125 -6.92 10.33 5.49
N LEU A 126 -7.41 11.56 5.32
CA LEU A 126 -8.76 11.85 4.85
C LEU A 126 -8.70 12.44 3.44
N LYS A 127 -9.00 11.63 2.43
CA LYS A 127 -8.73 11.92 1.02
C LYS A 127 -9.92 12.52 0.26
N THR A 128 -11.08 12.60 0.90
CA THR A 128 -12.32 13.06 0.27
C THR A 128 -13.05 14.01 1.21
N PRO A 129 -13.87 14.93 0.68
CA PRO A 129 -14.69 15.82 1.51
C PRO A 129 -15.59 15.06 2.50
N GLY A 130 -16.13 13.91 2.11
CA GLY A 130 -16.94 13.05 3.00
C GLY A 130 -16.12 12.35 4.09
N ALA A 131 -14.85 12.03 3.83
CA ALA A 131 -13.96 11.54 4.88
C ALA A 131 -13.64 12.67 5.89
N ILE A 132 -13.42 13.89 5.40
CA ILE A 132 -13.14 15.07 6.23
C ILE A 132 -14.33 15.41 7.15
N SER A 133 -15.57 15.30 6.68
CA SER A 133 -16.74 15.55 7.53
C SER A 133 -16.87 14.56 8.70
N LEU A 134 -16.27 13.38 8.59
CA LEU A 134 -16.26 12.33 9.62
C LEU A 134 -15.06 12.41 10.58
N GLN A 135 -14.16 13.39 10.41
CA GLN A 135 -12.90 13.51 11.16
C GLN A 135 -13.10 13.45 12.67
N LYS A 136 -14.03 14.25 13.22
CA LYS A 136 -14.25 14.31 14.67
C LYS A 136 -14.71 12.97 15.24
N SER A 137 -15.72 12.35 14.63
CA SER A 137 -16.20 11.02 15.04
C SER A 137 -15.13 9.95 14.89
N LEU A 138 -14.30 10.03 13.84
CA LEU A 138 -13.18 9.11 13.64
C LEU A 138 -12.14 9.24 14.76
N ILE A 139 -11.78 10.46 15.16
CA ILE A 139 -10.86 10.70 16.27
C ILE A 139 -11.44 10.11 17.56
N SER A 140 -12.69 10.43 17.90
CA SER A 140 -13.34 9.88 19.10
C SER A 140 -13.44 8.35 19.07
N PHE A 141 -13.67 7.76 17.90
CA PHE A 141 -13.63 6.30 17.73
C PHE A 141 -12.24 5.74 18.03
N LEU A 142 -11.17 6.31 17.46
CA LEU A 142 -9.80 5.86 17.70
C LEU A 142 -9.41 6.03 19.18
N GLU A 143 -9.82 7.12 19.82
CA GLU A 143 -9.62 7.31 21.27
C GLU A 143 -10.31 6.22 22.09
N SER A 144 -11.55 5.86 21.73
CA SER A 144 -12.30 4.79 22.41
C SER A 144 -11.64 3.40 22.25
N LYS A 145 -10.80 3.21 21.23
CA LYS A 145 -9.98 2.01 21.03
C LYS A 145 -8.64 2.03 21.77
N GLY A 146 -8.37 3.10 22.52
CA GLY A 146 -7.19 3.22 23.36
C GLY A 146 -5.92 3.58 22.60
N TYR A 147 -6.03 4.24 21.44
CA TYR A 147 -4.90 4.90 20.80
C TYR A 147 -4.47 6.14 21.60
N GLU A 148 -3.17 6.25 21.84
CA GLU A 148 -2.55 7.30 22.65
C GLU A 148 -2.03 8.45 21.80
N THR A 149 -1.61 8.14 20.57
CA THR A 149 -1.28 9.15 19.55
C THR A 149 -2.19 8.99 18.34
N ILE A 150 -2.81 10.08 17.90
CA ILE A 150 -3.63 10.16 16.68
C ILE A 150 -3.08 11.27 15.82
N PHE A 151 -2.48 10.88 14.70
CA PHE A 151 -1.80 11.77 13.78
C PHE A 151 -2.53 11.80 12.43
N GLU A 152 -3.02 12.96 12.02
CA GLU A 152 -3.52 13.17 10.68
C GLU A 152 -2.38 13.62 9.78
N LYS A 153 -2.02 12.76 8.83
CA LYS A 153 -0.93 13.05 7.90
C LYS A 153 -1.47 13.81 6.70
N GLY A 154 -1.03 15.05 6.57
CA GLY A 154 -1.34 15.90 5.44
C GLY A 154 -0.75 15.36 4.14
N GLU A 155 -1.45 15.58 3.03
CA GLU A 155 -0.89 15.38 1.70
C GLU A 155 -0.49 16.73 1.11
N LYS A 156 0.77 16.84 0.68
CA LYS A 156 1.28 17.94 -0.16
C LYS A 156 1.45 17.38 -1.57
N PRO A 157 0.46 17.50 -2.47
CA PRO A 157 0.65 17.17 -3.88
C PRO A 157 1.78 18.02 -4.43
N ASP A 158 2.62 17.45 -5.29
CA ASP A 158 3.77 18.12 -5.89
C ASP A 158 3.40 19.53 -6.39
N GLY A 159 3.95 20.56 -5.75
CA GLY A 159 3.78 21.96 -6.12
C GLY A 159 2.48 22.66 -5.67
N LYS A 160 1.66 22.09 -4.77
CA LYS A 160 0.44 22.73 -4.23
C LYS A 160 0.50 22.96 -2.73
N ILE A 161 -0.26 23.95 -2.25
CA ILE A 161 -0.59 24.10 -0.82
C ILE A 161 -1.35 22.83 -0.40
N GLY A 162 -0.69 21.98 0.37
CA GLY A 162 -1.30 20.79 0.94
C GLY A 162 -1.98 21.06 2.27
N ILE A 163 -2.65 20.04 2.79
CA ILE A 163 -3.13 20.06 4.18
C ILE A 163 -1.90 19.86 5.06
N ASP A 164 -1.76 20.65 6.11
CA ASP A 164 -0.69 20.44 7.08
C ASP A 164 -1.00 19.24 7.97
N SER A 165 0.03 18.52 8.38
CA SER A 165 -0.13 17.39 9.29
C SER A 165 -0.41 17.87 10.71
N ILE A 166 -1.28 17.16 11.43
CA ILE A 166 -1.78 17.58 12.74
C ILE A 166 -1.75 16.39 13.71
N PHE A 167 -1.25 16.62 14.93
CA PHE A 167 -1.48 15.73 16.05
C PHE A 167 -2.80 16.10 16.72
N HIS A 168 -3.80 15.23 16.62
CA HIS A 168 -5.07 15.40 17.33
C HIS A 168 -4.98 14.88 18.76
N LYS A 169 -4.04 13.97 19.02
CA LYS A 169 -3.71 13.42 20.33
C LYS A 169 -2.26 12.93 20.35
N GLY A 170 -1.59 13.05 21.50
CA GLY A 170 -0.21 12.61 21.67
C GLY A 170 0.78 13.39 20.79
N ASN A 171 2.03 12.94 20.74
CA ASN A 171 3.10 13.57 19.98
C ASN A 171 4.20 12.58 19.54
N GLU A 172 3.94 11.27 19.61
CA GLU A 172 4.89 10.25 19.17
C GLU A 172 5.11 10.36 17.65
N THR A 173 6.37 10.42 17.21
CA THR A 173 6.74 10.65 15.80
C THR A 173 7.37 9.43 15.14
N GLU A 174 7.90 8.51 15.93
CA GLU A 174 8.57 7.30 15.47
C GLU A 174 8.10 6.08 16.28
N PRO A 175 6.78 5.77 16.31
CA PRO A 175 6.26 4.65 17.07
C PRO A 175 6.95 3.34 16.67
N VAL A 176 7.33 2.57 17.69
CA VAL A 176 7.76 1.18 17.52
C VAL A 176 6.53 0.28 17.52
N PHE A 177 6.47 -0.63 16.57
CA PHE A 177 5.42 -1.64 16.46
C PHE A 177 6.01 -3.01 16.12
N GLN A 178 5.16 -4.03 16.14
CA GLN A 178 5.55 -5.40 15.83
C GLN A 178 4.85 -5.94 14.59
N GLU A 179 5.56 -6.76 13.85
CA GLU A 179 5.07 -7.56 12.72
C GLU A 179 5.66 -8.97 12.84
N HIS A 180 4.81 -9.98 13.06
CA HIS A 180 5.27 -11.35 13.34
C HIS A 180 6.32 -11.45 14.48
N GLY A 181 6.19 -10.62 15.51
CA GLY A 181 7.15 -10.52 16.63
C GLY A 181 8.44 -9.75 16.31
N ILE A 182 8.64 -9.30 15.06
CA ILE A 182 9.77 -8.48 14.64
C ILE A 182 9.42 -7.01 14.85
N GLN A 183 10.34 -6.23 15.40
CA GLN A 183 10.11 -4.84 15.74
C GLN A 183 10.51 -3.89 14.62
N PHE A 184 9.70 -2.87 14.37
CA PHE A 184 9.98 -1.83 13.37
C PHE A 184 9.61 -0.45 13.88
N ILE A 185 10.32 0.55 13.37
CA ILE A 185 10.04 1.97 13.57
C ILE A 185 9.28 2.49 12.36
N ALA A 186 8.13 3.14 12.59
CA ALA A 186 7.43 3.91 11.57
C ALA A 186 7.70 5.40 11.75
N ASP A 187 8.41 6.05 10.82
CA ASP A 187 8.57 7.52 10.85
C ASP A 187 7.31 8.17 10.27
N ILE A 188 6.34 8.50 11.12
CA ILE A 188 5.03 8.96 10.66
C ILE A 188 5.09 10.38 10.11
N THR A 189 6.09 11.18 10.51
CA THR A 189 6.18 12.60 10.17
C THR A 189 6.94 12.86 8.87
N LYS A 190 8.11 12.23 8.69
CA LYS A 190 8.98 12.44 7.51
C LYS A 190 9.01 11.21 6.59
N GLY A 191 8.58 10.04 7.06
CA GLY A 191 8.56 8.82 6.27
C GLY A 191 7.56 8.83 5.11
N GLN A 192 7.72 7.89 4.19
CA GLN A 192 6.82 7.73 3.05
C GLN A 192 5.45 7.16 3.49
N LYS A 193 4.41 7.34 2.66
CA LYS A 193 3.02 6.94 3.00
C LYS A 193 2.64 7.46 4.40
N THR A 194 2.23 6.59 5.31
CA THR A 194 1.90 6.88 6.71
C THR A 194 3.06 6.62 7.68
N GLY A 195 4.24 6.24 7.17
CA GLY A 195 5.47 6.01 7.92
C GLY A 195 6.10 4.64 7.72
N PHE A 196 5.35 3.66 7.21
CA PHE A 196 5.82 2.31 6.90
C PHE A 196 4.96 1.63 5.82
N PHE A 197 5.50 0.61 5.15
CA PHE A 197 4.81 -0.17 4.11
C PHE A 197 4.21 -1.46 4.70
N LEU A 198 3.03 -1.33 5.32
CA LEU A 198 2.31 -2.45 5.94
C LEU A 198 1.75 -3.46 4.92
N ASP A 199 1.52 -3.04 3.67
CA ASP A 199 1.00 -3.87 2.59
C ASP A 199 1.92 -5.05 2.21
N GLN A 200 3.21 -4.92 2.47
CA GLN A 200 4.24 -5.92 2.15
C GLN A 200 4.49 -6.95 3.28
N ARG A 201 3.74 -6.93 4.39
CA ARG A 201 3.95 -7.80 5.57
C ARG A 201 4.11 -9.27 5.21
N ASP A 202 3.12 -9.82 4.52
CA ASP A 202 3.09 -11.25 4.25
C ASP A 202 4.18 -11.65 3.23
N ASN A 203 4.56 -10.72 2.35
CA ASN A 203 5.63 -10.90 1.39
C ASN A 203 7.01 -10.89 2.07
N ARG A 204 7.21 -10.06 3.11
CA ARG A 204 8.40 -10.10 3.96
C ARG A 204 8.52 -11.43 4.71
N ALA A 205 7.42 -11.91 5.28
CA ALA A 205 7.40 -13.23 5.92
C ALA A 205 7.76 -14.37 4.93
N LEU A 206 7.32 -14.26 3.68
CA LEU A 206 7.72 -15.23 2.63
C LEU A 206 9.22 -15.16 2.32
N VAL A 207 9.85 -13.98 2.31
CA VAL A 207 11.31 -13.86 2.10
C VAL A 207 12.08 -14.65 3.15
N SER A 208 11.67 -14.62 4.43
CA SER A 208 12.32 -15.40 5.47
C SER A 208 12.37 -16.91 5.19
N ARG A 209 11.37 -17.46 4.48
CA ARG A 209 11.36 -18.89 4.11
C ARG A 209 12.45 -19.27 3.11
N TYR A 210 12.97 -18.29 2.37
CA TYR A 210 13.96 -18.51 1.30
C TYR A 210 15.34 -17.92 1.63
N ALA A 211 15.47 -17.08 2.66
CA ALA A 211 16.67 -16.30 2.93
C ALA A 211 17.79 -17.07 3.65
N SER A 212 17.50 -18.20 4.31
CA SER A 212 18.50 -18.92 5.11
C SER A 212 19.72 -19.34 4.27
N GLY A 213 20.91 -18.93 4.74
CA GLY A 213 22.19 -19.15 4.07
C GLY A 213 22.30 -18.51 2.69
N LYS A 214 21.52 -17.46 2.39
CA LYS A 214 21.58 -16.73 1.12
C LYS A 214 22.30 -15.40 1.26
N ARG A 215 22.96 -15.00 0.19
CA ARG A 215 23.49 -13.66 -0.09
C ARG A 215 22.37 -12.83 -0.72
N VAL A 216 21.85 -11.85 0.01
CA VAL A 216 20.63 -11.14 -0.37
C VAL A 216 20.94 -9.71 -0.83
N LEU A 217 20.34 -9.31 -1.93
CA LEU A 217 20.27 -7.91 -2.37
C LEU A 217 18.84 -7.39 -2.18
N ASN A 218 18.67 -6.39 -1.34
CA ASN A 218 17.41 -5.66 -1.20
C ASN A 218 17.53 -4.29 -1.88
N THR A 219 16.91 -4.14 -3.05
CA THR A 219 16.88 -2.86 -3.78
C THR A 219 15.64 -2.06 -3.44
N PHE A 220 15.72 -0.73 -3.50
CA PHE A 220 14.67 0.17 -3.03
C PHE A 220 14.28 -0.15 -1.57
N SER A 221 15.30 -0.40 -0.74
CA SER A 221 15.14 -1.06 0.56
C SER A 221 14.33 -0.25 1.56
N TYR A 222 14.18 1.05 1.35
CA TYR A 222 13.59 1.99 2.29
C TYR A 222 14.18 1.78 3.70
N SER A 223 13.34 1.61 4.71
CA SER A 223 13.71 1.36 6.10
C SER A 223 14.18 -0.07 6.40
N GLY A 224 14.49 -0.87 5.37
CA GLY A 224 15.18 -2.15 5.51
C GLY A 224 14.32 -3.32 5.98
N ALA A 225 12.99 -3.21 5.91
CA ALA A 225 12.11 -4.23 6.48
C ALA A 225 12.37 -5.65 5.92
N PHE A 226 12.48 -5.81 4.60
CA PHE A 226 12.88 -7.08 4.00
C PHE A 226 14.27 -7.57 4.45
N SER A 227 15.20 -6.63 4.68
CA SER A 227 16.56 -6.95 5.12
C SER A 227 16.58 -7.50 6.55
N VAL A 228 15.79 -6.91 7.45
CA VAL A 228 15.60 -7.41 8.82
C VAL A 228 15.04 -8.83 8.79
N TYR A 229 13.99 -9.08 7.99
CA TYR A 229 13.41 -10.42 7.82
C TYR A 229 14.42 -11.45 7.30
N ALA A 230 15.23 -11.07 6.31
CA ALA A 230 16.24 -11.95 5.74
C ALA A 230 17.36 -12.29 6.74
N LEU A 231 17.84 -11.30 7.51
CA LEU A 231 18.90 -11.51 8.50
C LEU A 231 18.43 -12.34 9.70
N LEU A 232 17.23 -12.08 10.22
CA LEU A 232 16.64 -12.90 11.29
C LEU A 232 16.38 -14.34 10.83
N ALA A 233 16.14 -14.56 9.54
CA ALA A 233 16.01 -15.89 8.94
C ALA A 233 17.36 -16.59 8.66
N GLY A 234 18.48 -15.96 9.00
CA GLY A 234 19.81 -16.54 8.85
C GLY A 234 20.42 -16.38 7.46
N ALA A 235 20.12 -15.30 6.75
CA ALA A 235 20.89 -14.91 5.56
C ALA A 235 22.40 -14.85 5.87
N GLU A 236 23.22 -15.20 4.88
CA GLU A 236 24.68 -15.13 4.98
C GLU A 236 25.10 -13.66 5.13
N PHE A 237 24.62 -12.82 4.21
CA PHE A 237 24.68 -11.37 4.31
C PHE A 237 23.54 -10.72 3.53
N VAL A 238 23.25 -9.45 3.85
CA VAL A 238 22.26 -8.63 3.15
C VAL A 238 22.82 -7.26 2.80
N HIS A 239 22.76 -6.90 1.52
CA HIS A 239 23.02 -5.54 1.07
C HIS A 239 21.70 -4.81 0.83
N SER A 240 21.54 -3.63 1.43
CA SER A 240 20.31 -2.81 1.35
C SER A 240 20.60 -1.52 0.60
N LEU A 241 19.90 -1.28 -0.50
CA LEU A 241 20.14 -0.15 -1.40
C LEU A 241 18.95 0.79 -1.41
N ASP A 242 19.20 2.05 -1.13
CA ASP A 242 18.23 3.12 -1.28
C ASP A 242 18.92 4.42 -1.66
N ILE A 243 18.25 5.29 -2.41
CA ILE A 243 18.78 6.62 -2.75
C ILE A 243 18.74 7.56 -1.54
N SER A 244 17.86 7.29 -0.57
CA SER A 244 17.71 8.11 0.63
C SER A 244 18.67 7.65 1.72
N LYS A 245 19.61 8.53 2.08
CA LYS A 245 20.46 8.33 3.25
C LYS A 245 19.64 8.14 4.53
N GLN A 246 18.57 8.92 4.70
CA GLN A 246 17.69 8.81 5.87
C GLN A 246 16.99 7.43 5.95
N ALA A 247 16.63 6.86 4.80
CA ALA A 247 16.05 5.52 4.76
C ALA A 247 17.06 4.45 5.20
N ILE A 248 18.32 4.55 4.75
CA ILE A 248 19.40 3.66 5.20
C ILE A 248 19.69 3.84 6.70
N GLU A 249 19.73 5.08 7.22
CA GLU A 249 19.87 5.33 8.66
C GLU A 249 18.72 4.70 9.48
N LEU A 250 17.48 4.73 8.96
CA LEU A 250 16.34 4.06 9.58
C LEU A 250 16.44 2.53 9.47
N CYS A 251 16.98 1.99 8.37
CA CYS A 251 17.32 0.57 8.23
C CYS A 251 18.27 0.11 9.33
N GLU A 252 19.36 0.84 9.57
CA GLU A 252 20.32 0.52 10.64
C GLU A 252 19.67 0.50 12.03
N ARG A 253 18.79 1.47 12.31
CA ARG A 253 18.02 1.52 13.56
C ARG A 253 17.08 0.33 13.71
N ASN A 254 16.40 -0.09 12.64
CA ASN A 254 15.54 -1.28 12.65
C ASN A 254 16.34 -2.57 12.86
N LEU A 255 17.54 -2.70 12.29
CA LEU A 255 18.42 -3.84 12.54
C LEU A 255 18.83 -3.91 14.01
N LYS A 256 19.29 -2.78 14.57
CA LYS A 256 19.67 -2.68 15.98
C LYS A 256 18.53 -3.01 16.93
N LEU A 257 17.30 -2.58 16.61
CA LEU A 257 16.10 -2.86 17.39
C LEU A 257 15.79 -4.37 17.49
N ASN A 258 16.26 -5.16 16.52
CA ASN A 258 16.10 -6.62 16.48
C ASN A 258 17.40 -7.36 16.86
N GLY A 259 18.35 -6.68 17.52
CA GLY A 259 19.59 -7.30 18.00
C GLY A 259 20.59 -7.66 16.90
N ILE A 260 20.41 -7.15 15.68
CA ILE A 260 21.35 -7.36 14.58
C ILE A 260 22.40 -6.25 14.61
N SER A 261 23.66 -6.61 14.84
CA SER A 261 24.78 -5.67 14.72
C SER A 261 25.07 -5.40 13.25
N SER A 262 25.09 -4.13 12.87
CA SER A 262 25.56 -3.68 11.55
C SER A 262 26.99 -3.12 11.56
N GLU A 263 27.64 -3.12 12.73
CA GLU A 263 29.00 -2.60 12.90
C GLU A 263 30.04 -3.71 13.04
N GLY A 264 31.26 -3.43 12.56
CA GLY A 264 32.45 -4.29 12.69
C GLY A 264 32.61 -5.34 11.59
N ASN A 265 33.74 -6.04 11.62
CA ASN A 265 34.15 -7.02 10.58
C ASN A 265 33.25 -8.26 10.51
N GLN A 266 32.36 -8.46 11.48
CA GLN A 266 31.41 -9.58 11.52
C GLN A 266 29.98 -9.15 11.12
N SER A 267 29.79 -7.88 10.73
CA SER A 267 28.48 -7.42 10.25
C SER A 267 28.06 -8.21 9.01
N LYS A 268 26.86 -8.76 9.07
CA LYS A 268 26.20 -9.44 7.94
C LYS A 268 25.37 -8.47 7.10
N HIS A 269 25.41 -7.18 7.40
CA HIS A 269 24.63 -6.18 6.67
C HIS A 269 25.52 -5.07 6.11
N LYS A 270 25.13 -4.54 4.95
CA LYS A 270 25.69 -3.32 4.38
C LYS A 270 24.58 -2.44 3.81
N GLY A 271 24.40 -1.24 4.39
CA GLY A 271 23.61 -0.16 3.81
C GLY A 271 24.39 0.57 2.71
N LEU A 272 23.76 0.77 1.54
CA LEU A 272 24.36 1.39 0.36
C LEU A 272 23.45 2.52 -0.14
N VAL A 273 23.93 3.77 -0.02
CA VAL A 273 23.19 4.95 -0.51
C VAL A 273 23.48 5.14 -2.00
N LEU A 274 22.78 4.39 -2.85
CA LEU A 274 23.02 4.31 -4.30
C LEU A 274 21.70 4.19 -5.08
N ASP A 275 21.73 4.63 -6.34
CA ASP A 275 20.64 4.36 -7.28
C ASP A 275 20.58 2.87 -7.64
N SER A 276 19.39 2.28 -7.55
CA SER A 276 19.19 0.85 -7.76
C SER A 276 19.32 0.44 -9.23
N PHE A 277 18.98 1.31 -10.20
CA PHE A 277 19.19 1.01 -11.62
C PHE A 277 20.68 0.98 -11.96
N ASP A 278 21.43 1.97 -11.48
CA ASP A 278 22.87 2.06 -11.70
C ASP A 278 23.62 0.91 -11.04
N TYR A 279 23.23 0.53 -9.81
CA TYR A 279 23.83 -0.62 -9.13
C TYR A 279 23.55 -1.93 -9.85
N LEU A 280 22.29 -2.21 -10.23
CA LEU A 280 21.94 -3.44 -10.97
C LEU A 280 22.68 -3.54 -12.31
N LYS A 281 22.99 -2.40 -12.94
CA LYS A 281 23.78 -2.34 -14.18
C LYS A 281 25.26 -2.67 -13.95
N SER A 282 25.84 -2.17 -12.86
CA SER A 282 27.29 -2.21 -12.59
C SER A 282 27.74 -3.37 -11.72
N MET A 283 26.85 -4.00 -10.95
CA MET A 283 27.22 -5.09 -10.04
C MET A 283 27.80 -6.30 -10.77
N ASP A 284 28.67 -7.04 -10.08
CA ASP A 284 29.21 -8.30 -10.58
C ASP A 284 28.12 -9.38 -10.67
N SER A 285 28.29 -10.29 -11.62
CA SER A 285 27.39 -11.44 -11.75
C SER A 285 27.63 -12.47 -10.63
N ASN A 286 26.59 -13.22 -10.28
CA ASN A 286 26.62 -14.32 -9.31
C ASN A 286 26.99 -13.91 -7.88
N LEU A 287 26.88 -12.62 -7.55
CA LEU A 287 27.12 -12.10 -6.20
C LEU A 287 25.98 -12.42 -5.22
N TYR A 288 24.76 -12.57 -5.73
CA TYR A 288 23.55 -12.75 -4.91
C TYR A 288 22.79 -14.01 -5.29
N ASP A 289 22.16 -14.59 -4.28
CA ASP A 289 21.32 -15.78 -4.40
C ASP A 289 19.83 -15.41 -4.36
N LEU A 290 19.51 -14.27 -3.75
CA LEU A 290 18.16 -13.72 -3.64
C LEU A 290 18.20 -12.21 -3.90
N ILE A 291 17.39 -11.71 -4.84
CA ILE A 291 17.26 -10.28 -5.13
C ILE A 291 15.81 -9.85 -4.87
N ILE A 292 15.62 -8.71 -4.20
CA ILE A 292 14.31 -8.10 -3.95
C ILE A 292 14.24 -6.79 -4.75
N LEU A 293 13.22 -6.68 -5.60
CA LEU A 293 12.91 -5.53 -6.45
C LEU A 293 11.55 -4.95 -6.03
N ASP A 294 11.55 -3.97 -5.12
CA ASP A 294 10.32 -3.28 -4.69
C ASP A 294 10.36 -1.78 -5.02
N PRO A 295 10.39 -1.41 -6.31
CA PRO A 295 10.49 -0.01 -6.71
C PRO A 295 9.22 0.78 -6.37
N PRO A 296 9.32 2.12 -6.27
CA PRO A 296 8.13 2.97 -6.21
C PRO A 296 7.23 2.78 -7.44
N ALA A 297 5.99 3.25 -7.35
CA ALA A 297 5.07 3.23 -8.48
C ALA A 297 5.63 4.07 -9.65
N PHE A 298 5.95 3.43 -10.77
CA PHE A 298 6.47 4.11 -11.98
C PHE A 298 5.39 4.82 -12.79
N THR A 299 4.11 4.57 -12.50
CA THR A 299 2.98 5.29 -13.09
C THR A 299 1.87 5.53 -12.08
N LYS A 300 1.24 6.71 -12.19
CA LYS A 300 -0.01 7.12 -11.53
C LYS A 300 -1.15 7.38 -12.54
N SER A 301 -0.93 7.13 -13.84
CA SER A 301 -1.93 7.41 -14.88
C SER A 301 -1.92 6.36 -16.00
N ILE A 302 -3.10 6.09 -16.56
CA ILE A 302 -3.24 5.15 -17.69
C ILE A 302 -2.34 5.54 -18.89
N SER A 303 -2.14 6.84 -19.13
CA SER A 303 -1.35 7.36 -20.24
C SER A 303 0.15 7.02 -20.16
N THR A 304 0.68 6.74 -18.98
CA THR A 304 2.11 6.48 -18.75
C THR A 304 2.44 5.00 -18.52
N VAL A 305 1.45 4.11 -18.65
CA VAL A 305 1.60 2.65 -18.46
C VAL A 305 2.70 2.05 -19.33
N ASN A 306 2.81 2.46 -20.59
CA ASN A 306 3.84 1.94 -21.51
C ASN A 306 5.26 2.32 -21.05
N GLN A 307 5.46 3.53 -20.53
CA GLN A 307 6.75 3.97 -20.00
C GLN A 307 7.10 3.20 -18.73
N ALA A 308 6.15 3.09 -17.79
CA ALA A 308 6.33 2.31 -16.57
C ALA A 308 6.67 0.84 -16.86
N SER A 309 6.00 0.24 -17.86
CA SER A 309 6.26 -1.14 -18.30
C SER A 309 7.72 -1.34 -18.75
N ARG A 310 8.31 -0.35 -19.44
CA ARG A 310 9.73 -0.39 -19.83
C ARG A 310 10.66 -0.33 -18.62
N GLY A 311 10.36 0.53 -17.64
CA GLY A 311 11.13 0.62 -16.40
C GLY A 311 11.11 -0.69 -15.61
N TYR A 312 9.92 -1.27 -15.42
CA TYR A 312 9.78 -2.58 -14.76
C TYR A 312 10.50 -3.70 -15.52
N LYS A 313 10.45 -3.68 -16.87
CA LYS A 313 11.17 -4.64 -17.69
C LYS A 313 12.68 -4.52 -17.48
N ASP A 314 13.22 -3.30 -17.49
CA ASP A 314 14.65 -3.05 -17.38
C ASP A 314 15.23 -3.54 -16.04
N ILE A 315 14.61 -3.21 -14.91
CA ILE A 315 15.10 -3.67 -13.59
C ILE A 315 15.08 -5.20 -13.46
N ASN A 316 14.02 -5.85 -13.95
CA ASN A 316 13.89 -7.30 -13.90
C ASN A 316 14.92 -7.98 -14.81
N MET A 317 15.12 -7.43 -16.01
CA MET A 317 16.10 -7.95 -16.97
C MET A 317 17.52 -7.86 -16.40
N ARG A 318 17.89 -6.72 -15.80
CA ARG A 318 19.21 -6.54 -15.17
C ARG A 318 19.43 -7.50 -14.01
N ALA A 319 18.43 -7.65 -13.13
CA ALA A 319 18.52 -8.58 -12.02
C ALA A 319 18.67 -10.04 -12.50
N MET A 320 17.88 -10.47 -13.48
CA MET A 320 17.97 -11.81 -14.07
C MET A 320 19.32 -12.07 -14.74
N ALA A 321 19.90 -11.07 -15.40
CA ALA A 321 21.19 -11.19 -16.08
C ALA A 321 22.38 -11.36 -15.10
N LYS A 322 22.23 -10.89 -13.85
CA LYS A 322 23.31 -10.82 -12.86
C LYS A 322 23.16 -11.82 -11.72
N ILE A 323 21.95 -12.28 -11.40
CA ILE A 323 21.74 -13.27 -10.34
C ILE A 323 22.36 -14.62 -10.73
N GLN A 324 22.80 -15.39 -9.74
CA GLN A 324 23.29 -16.73 -9.99
C GLN A 324 22.21 -17.67 -10.54
N THR A 325 22.64 -18.70 -11.27
CA THR A 325 21.77 -19.83 -11.64
C THR A 325 21.19 -20.50 -10.40
N GLY A 326 19.88 -20.78 -10.42
CA GLY A 326 19.10 -21.28 -9.29
C GLY A 326 18.64 -20.19 -8.32
N GLY A 327 19.10 -18.94 -8.48
CA GLY A 327 18.75 -17.81 -7.63
C GLY A 327 17.29 -17.37 -7.77
N LEU A 328 16.83 -16.65 -6.74
CA LEU A 328 15.44 -16.19 -6.62
C LEU A 328 15.34 -14.67 -6.76
N ILE A 329 14.32 -14.19 -7.47
CA ILE A 329 13.99 -12.77 -7.50
C ILE A 329 12.56 -12.59 -6.98
N PHE A 330 12.41 -11.76 -5.96
CA PHE A 330 11.14 -11.24 -5.49
C PHE A 330 10.94 -9.89 -6.16
N THR A 331 9.94 -9.76 -7.02
CA THR A 331 9.74 -8.55 -7.85
C THR A 331 8.33 -8.03 -7.72
N PHE A 332 8.19 -6.72 -7.52
CA PHE A 332 6.92 -6.08 -7.17
C PHE A 332 6.60 -4.89 -8.08
N SER A 333 5.31 -4.57 -8.15
CA SER A 333 4.76 -3.35 -8.74
C SER A 333 3.59 -2.85 -7.91
N CYS A 334 3.71 -1.63 -7.38
CA CYS A 334 2.63 -0.92 -6.69
C CYS A 334 1.84 0.03 -7.61
N SER A 335 2.10 0.03 -8.93
CA SER A 335 1.38 0.89 -9.88
C SER A 335 0.00 0.32 -10.18
N GLN A 336 -1.07 0.96 -9.70
CA GLN A 336 -2.47 0.54 -9.88
C GLN A 336 -2.83 0.19 -11.33
N HIS A 337 -2.41 1.02 -12.30
CA HIS A 337 -2.73 0.81 -13.72
C HIS A 337 -1.94 -0.33 -14.40
N ILE A 338 -0.98 -0.95 -13.72
CA ILE A 338 -0.34 -2.17 -14.18
C ILE A 338 -1.17 -3.34 -13.66
N SER A 339 -1.90 -4.04 -14.53
CA SER A 339 -2.60 -5.26 -14.11
C SER A 339 -1.61 -6.40 -13.81
N PHE A 340 -2.04 -7.39 -13.04
CA PHE A 340 -1.23 -8.59 -12.76
C PHE A 340 -0.80 -9.30 -14.05
N ASP A 341 -1.70 -9.42 -15.02
CA ASP A 341 -1.43 -10.01 -16.32
C ASP A 341 -0.41 -9.23 -17.14
N LEU A 342 -0.48 -7.89 -17.10
CA LEU A 342 0.53 -7.06 -17.74
C LEU A 342 1.89 -7.21 -17.04
N PHE A 343 1.92 -7.29 -15.70
CA PHE A 343 3.15 -7.50 -14.94
C PHE A 343 3.83 -8.83 -15.30
N LYS A 344 3.08 -9.93 -15.43
CA LYS A 344 3.61 -11.21 -15.93
C LYS A 344 4.21 -11.08 -17.34
N LYS A 345 3.55 -10.35 -18.24
CA LYS A 345 4.07 -10.09 -19.61
C LYS A 345 5.35 -9.26 -19.60
N ILE A 346 5.46 -8.29 -18.68
CA ILE A 346 6.68 -7.50 -18.48
C ILE A 346 7.83 -8.40 -18.05
N VAL A 347 7.62 -9.25 -17.03
CA VAL A 347 8.63 -10.20 -16.54
C VAL A 347 9.01 -11.22 -17.60
N PHE A 348 8.05 -11.72 -18.39
CA PHE A 348 8.33 -12.56 -19.56
C PHE A 348 9.25 -11.85 -20.56
N GLY A 349 8.95 -10.59 -20.90
CA GLY A 349 9.78 -9.80 -21.79
C GLY A 349 11.19 -9.57 -21.23
N ALA A 350 11.32 -9.36 -19.93
CA ALA A 350 12.60 -9.21 -19.24
C ALA A 350 13.45 -10.49 -19.32
N ALA A 351 12.83 -11.66 -19.05
CA ALA A 351 13.52 -12.96 -19.12
C ALA A 351 14.00 -13.28 -20.53
N LYS A 352 13.17 -13.02 -21.54
CA LYS A 352 13.53 -13.19 -22.95
C LYS A 352 14.75 -12.34 -23.33
N ASP A 353 14.75 -11.07 -22.96
CA ASP A 353 15.85 -10.16 -23.31
C ASP A 353 17.13 -10.44 -22.51
N ALA A 354 16.99 -10.91 -21.26
CA ALA A 354 18.10 -11.40 -20.44
C ALA A 354 18.65 -12.76 -20.91
N LYS A 355 17.97 -13.43 -21.85
CA LYS A 355 18.26 -14.81 -22.31
C LYS A 355 18.29 -15.83 -21.18
N LYS A 356 17.35 -15.70 -20.23
CA LYS A 356 17.25 -16.57 -19.05
C LYS A 356 15.96 -17.37 -19.06
N ARG A 357 16.07 -18.66 -18.70
CA ARG A 357 14.91 -19.51 -18.37
C ARG A 357 14.49 -19.19 -16.95
N VAL A 358 13.20 -18.92 -16.77
CA VAL A 358 12.65 -18.59 -15.46
C VAL A 358 11.36 -19.35 -15.18
N ARG A 359 11.09 -19.62 -13.91
CA ARG A 359 9.81 -20.16 -13.42
C ARG A 359 9.20 -19.24 -12.39
N ILE A 360 7.89 -19.04 -12.46
CA ILE A 360 7.12 -18.35 -11.43
C ILE A 360 6.77 -19.37 -10.35
N LEU A 361 7.20 -19.09 -9.11
CA LEU A 361 6.95 -19.94 -7.95
C LEU A 361 5.75 -19.44 -7.14
N HIS A 362 5.53 -18.12 -7.09
CA HIS A 362 4.44 -17.51 -6.34
C HIS A 362 3.86 -16.29 -7.07
N HIS A 363 2.56 -16.09 -6.88
CA HIS A 363 1.87 -14.83 -7.12
C HIS A 363 1.67 -14.14 -5.76
N LEU A 364 2.10 -12.88 -5.64
CA LEU A 364 2.08 -12.11 -4.41
C LEU A 364 1.16 -10.89 -4.54
N THR A 365 0.51 -10.51 -3.46
CA THR A 365 -0.43 -9.37 -3.40
C THR A 365 -0.22 -8.56 -2.12
N GLN A 366 -0.98 -7.47 -1.98
CA GLN A 366 -1.09 -6.75 -0.72
C GLN A 366 -1.63 -7.65 0.41
N SER A 367 -1.21 -7.36 1.65
CA SER A 367 -1.61 -8.12 2.83
C SER A 367 -3.13 -8.01 3.14
N PRO A 368 -3.77 -8.96 3.84
CA PRO A 368 -5.23 -9.02 4.03
C PRO A 368 -5.89 -7.80 4.69
N ASP A 369 -5.15 -7.05 5.51
CA ASP A 369 -5.59 -5.78 6.09
C ASP A 369 -5.73 -4.65 5.04
N HIS A 370 -5.19 -4.85 3.85
CA HIS A 370 -5.36 -4.03 2.63
C HIS A 370 -6.33 -4.67 1.62
N GLY A 371 -7.22 -5.55 2.10
CA GLY A 371 -8.23 -6.19 1.27
C GLY A 371 -9.05 -5.18 0.47
N TYR A 372 -9.30 -5.51 -0.80
CA TYR A 372 -10.15 -4.73 -1.69
C TYR A 372 -11.46 -5.48 -1.97
N SER A 373 -12.49 -4.73 -2.37
CA SER A 373 -13.77 -5.31 -2.73
C SER A 373 -13.73 -5.91 -4.13
N VAL A 374 -14.32 -7.10 -4.31
CA VAL A 374 -14.52 -7.68 -5.66
C VAL A 374 -15.39 -6.80 -6.56
N PHE A 375 -16.23 -5.94 -5.97
CA PHE A 375 -17.04 -4.95 -6.67
C PHE A 375 -16.27 -3.67 -7.01
N HIS A 376 -15.00 -3.58 -6.61
CA HIS A 376 -14.08 -2.46 -6.85
C HIS A 376 -12.65 -2.98 -7.08
N PRO A 377 -12.40 -3.64 -8.23
CA PRO A 377 -11.11 -4.24 -8.55
C PRO A 377 -9.96 -3.22 -8.62
N GLU A 378 -10.26 -1.94 -8.79
CA GLU A 378 -9.30 -0.85 -8.75
C GLU A 378 -8.54 -0.76 -7.40
N GLY A 379 -9.07 -1.36 -6.34
CA GLY A 379 -8.37 -1.49 -5.05
C GLY A 379 -7.22 -2.49 -5.05
N GLU A 380 -7.11 -3.36 -6.06
CA GLU A 380 -5.95 -4.23 -6.26
C GLU A 380 -4.79 -3.41 -6.86
N TYR A 381 -3.78 -3.08 -6.06
CA TYR A 381 -2.69 -2.21 -6.51
C TYR A 381 -1.31 -2.83 -6.37
N LEU A 382 -1.09 -3.77 -5.44
CA LEU A 382 0.20 -4.42 -5.26
C LEU A 382 0.22 -5.77 -5.97
N LYS A 383 1.14 -5.93 -6.91
CA LYS A 383 1.40 -7.19 -7.59
C LYS A 383 2.84 -7.60 -7.34
N GLY A 384 3.08 -8.87 -7.05
CA GLY A 384 4.42 -9.41 -6.94
C GLY A 384 4.55 -10.81 -7.51
N LEU A 385 5.78 -11.18 -7.83
CA LEU A 385 6.15 -12.50 -8.31
C LEU A 385 7.39 -12.96 -7.55
N VAL A 386 7.44 -14.24 -7.20
CA VAL A 386 8.69 -14.92 -6.87
C VAL A 386 9.09 -15.72 -8.09
N ILE A 387 10.24 -15.41 -8.66
CA ILE A 387 10.77 -16.10 -9.83
C ILE A 387 12.08 -16.80 -9.49
N GLN A 388 12.29 -17.99 -10.05
CA GLN A 388 13.58 -18.68 -10.04
C GLN A 388 14.23 -18.56 -11.41
N VAL A 389 15.53 -18.29 -11.45
CA VAL A 389 16.32 -18.21 -12.69
C VAL A 389 17.08 -19.53 -12.90
N ASP A 390 16.67 -20.34 -13.86
CA ASP A 390 17.17 -21.72 -14.07
C ASP A 390 18.37 -21.82 -15.05
N GLY A 391 18.97 -20.69 -15.41
CA GLY A 391 20.10 -20.60 -16.34
C GLY A 391 19.70 -20.02 -17.71
N ASP A 392 20.55 -20.24 -18.71
CA ASP A 392 20.38 -19.63 -20.04
C ASP A 392 19.32 -20.35 -20.89
N THR A 393 18.65 -19.60 -21.78
CA THR A 393 17.68 -20.13 -22.78
C THR A 393 18.33 -20.80 -23.96
#